data_AF-A0A917JV91-F1
#
_entry.id   AF-A0A917JV91-F1
#
_cell.length_a   1.000
_cell.length_b   1.000
_cell.length_c   1.000
_cell.angle_alpha   90.00
_cell.angle_beta   90.00
_cell.angle_gamma   90.00
#
_symmetry.space_group_name_H-M   'P 1'
#
loop_
_entity.id
_entity.type
_entity.pdbx_description
1 polymer ?
#
loop_
_entity_poly.entity_id
_entity_poly.type
_entity_poly.pdbx_seq_one_letter_code
_entity_poly.pdbx_strand_id
1 'polypeptide(L)'
;MTTWQEFAAEAPELAAAVRKRFAAARHHVLATVRRDGSPRVSGIEVAWRGPDLTLGSMPGSRKALDLLRDPRCALHANPGDGSMADPDVKVSGRAVEVTGAEHRAWVAEVQPPSEDSHLFRLDLTEVVSTGVADDQTHLVIRLWRPGQGVRTFRRA
;
A
#
# COMPACT_ATOMS: atom_id res chain seq x y z
N MET A 1 13.39 -1.61 -7.92
CA MET A 1 11.93 -1.86 -7.80
C MET A 1 11.82 -3.06 -6.88
N THR A 2 11.02 -2.97 -5.81
CA THR A 2 10.93 -4.04 -4.81
C THR A 2 9.48 -4.46 -4.70
N THR A 3 9.19 -5.68 -5.11
CA THR A 3 7.87 -6.29 -5.04
C THR A 3 7.45 -6.52 -3.59
N TRP A 4 6.16 -6.83 -3.38
CA TRP A 4 5.70 -7.27 -2.07
C TRP A 4 6.42 -8.55 -1.62
N GLN A 5 6.65 -9.51 -2.52
CA GLN A 5 7.29 -10.77 -2.20
C GLN A 5 8.72 -10.58 -1.68
N GLU A 6 9.50 -9.70 -2.32
CA GLU A 6 10.85 -9.38 -1.87
C GLU A 6 10.84 -8.73 -0.49
N PHE A 7 9.94 -7.75 -0.26
CA PHE A 7 9.71 -7.20 1.07
C PHE A 7 9.36 -8.27 2.11
N ALA A 8 8.45 -9.19 1.77
CA ALA A 8 8.01 -10.26 2.67
C ALA A 8 9.13 -11.27 2.96
N ALA A 9 10.04 -11.50 2.03
CA ALA A 9 11.23 -12.31 2.25
C ALA A 9 12.24 -11.61 3.16
N GLU A 10 12.45 -10.30 3.00
CA GLU A 10 13.38 -9.51 3.82
C GLU A 10 12.87 -9.26 5.25
N ALA A 11 11.56 -9.09 5.43
CA ALA A 11 10.95 -8.68 6.68
C ALA A 11 9.64 -9.44 7.00
N PRO A 12 9.70 -10.77 7.18
CA PRO A 12 8.51 -11.65 7.23
C PRO A 12 7.51 -11.26 8.33
N GLU A 13 7.99 -10.95 9.53
CA GLU A 13 7.11 -10.53 10.64
C GLU A 13 6.39 -9.20 10.36
N LEU A 14 7.11 -8.22 9.82
CA LEU A 14 6.53 -6.92 9.48
C LEU A 14 5.54 -7.08 8.32
N ALA A 15 5.87 -7.89 7.32
CA ALA A 15 4.97 -8.20 6.22
C ALA A 15 3.69 -8.90 6.68
N ALA A 16 3.78 -9.82 7.64
CA ALA A 16 2.61 -10.46 8.26
C ALA A 16 1.72 -9.44 8.99
N ALA A 17 2.32 -8.54 9.78
CA ALA A 17 1.59 -7.48 10.47
C ALA A 17 0.90 -6.52 9.48
N VAL A 18 1.59 -6.12 8.41
CA VAL A 18 1.03 -5.28 7.35
C VAL A 18 -0.13 -5.98 6.66
N ARG A 19 0.01 -7.27 6.29
CA ARG A 19 -1.09 -8.06 5.71
C ARG A 19 -2.29 -8.14 6.62
N LYS A 20 -2.10 -8.48 7.90
CA LYS A 20 -3.17 -8.50 8.91
C LYS A 20 -3.89 -7.15 8.94
N ARG A 21 -3.13 -6.05 8.94
CA ARG A 21 -3.67 -4.70 9.08
C ARG A 21 -4.51 -4.23 7.90
N PHE A 22 -4.07 -4.55 6.68
CA PHE A 22 -4.81 -4.26 5.45
C PHE A 22 -6.00 -5.23 5.27
N ALA A 23 -5.94 -6.46 5.78
CA ALA A 23 -7.08 -7.39 5.74
C ALA A 23 -8.23 -7.00 6.70
N ALA A 24 -7.96 -6.20 7.74
CA ALA A 24 -8.94 -5.81 8.74
C ALA A 24 -10.03 -4.84 8.24
N ALA A 25 -9.85 -4.22 7.07
CA ALA A 25 -10.82 -3.31 6.48
C ALA A 25 -10.79 -3.36 4.96
N ARG A 26 -11.93 -3.17 4.30
CA ARG A 26 -12.00 -3.16 2.83
C ARG A 26 -11.34 -1.94 2.19
N HIS A 27 -11.54 -0.76 2.79
CA HIS A 27 -11.13 0.52 2.21
C HIS A 27 -10.01 1.16 3.01
N HIS A 28 -8.96 1.61 2.33
CA HIS A 28 -7.81 2.32 2.90
C HIS A 28 -7.64 3.68 2.22
N VAL A 29 -6.62 4.43 2.63
CA VAL A 29 -6.34 5.76 2.07
C VAL A 29 -5.12 5.68 1.15
N LEU A 30 -5.28 6.11 -0.10
CA LEU A 30 -4.21 6.31 -1.07
C LEU A 30 -3.90 7.79 -1.18
N ALA A 31 -2.63 8.15 -0.94
CA ALA A 31 -2.07 9.45 -1.27
C ALA A 31 -1.36 9.41 -2.63
N THR A 32 -1.66 10.38 -3.49
CA THR A 32 -1.06 10.57 -4.83
C THR A 32 -0.64 12.03 -5.02
N VAL A 33 0.25 12.28 -5.97
CA VAL A 33 0.68 13.64 -6.33
C VAL A 33 -0.21 14.16 -7.45
N ARG A 34 -0.73 15.39 -7.35
CA ARG A 34 -1.53 16.05 -8.40
C ARG A 34 -0.63 16.76 -9.42
N ARG A 35 -1.22 17.21 -10.54
CA ARG A 35 -0.49 17.91 -11.63
C ARG A 35 0.20 19.19 -11.15
N ASP A 36 -0.39 19.87 -10.18
CA ASP A 36 0.14 21.06 -9.52
C ASP A 36 1.15 20.74 -8.40
N GLY A 37 1.46 19.47 -8.18
CA GLY A 37 2.35 19.00 -7.12
C GLY A 37 1.69 18.84 -5.74
N SER A 38 0.44 19.27 -5.55
CA SER A 38 -0.26 19.12 -4.27
C SER A 38 -0.68 17.67 -3.99
N PRO A 39 -0.81 17.25 -2.72
CA PRO A 39 -1.26 15.90 -2.40
C PRO A 39 -2.76 15.70 -2.67
N ARG A 40 -3.14 14.50 -3.09
CA ARG A 40 -4.53 14.02 -3.13
C ARG A 40 -4.65 12.77 -2.29
N VAL A 41 -5.66 12.71 -1.42
CA VAL A 41 -6.09 11.48 -0.74
C VAL A 41 -7.36 10.94 -1.37
N SER A 42 -7.52 9.61 -1.37
CA SER A 42 -8.69 8.92 -1.90
C SER A 42 -8.86 7.56 -1.26
N GLY A 43 -10.10 7.08 -1.12
CA GLY A 43 -10.36 5.68 -0.73
C GLY A 43 -9.83 4.70 -1.79
N ILE A 44 -9.28 3.56 -1.36
CA ILE A 44 -8.76 2.53 -2.26
C ILE A 44 -8.97 1.14 -1.67
N GLU A 45 -9.07 0.13 -2.52
CA GLU A 45 -8.99 -1.29 -2.15
C GLU A 45 -7.63 -1.82 -2.60
N VAL A 46 -7.01 -2.68 -1.79
CA VAL A 46 -5.73 -3.31 -2.12
C VAL A 46 -5.93 -4.83 -2.23
N ALA A 47 -5.16 -5.46 -3.11
CA ALA A 47 -5.15 -6.91 -3.24
C ALA A 47 -3.73 -7.42 -3.43
N TRP A 48 -3.46 -8.63 -2.94
CA TRP A 48 -2.21 -9.33 -3.26
C TRP A 48 -2.43 -10.27 -4.42
N ARG A 49 -1.59 -10.17 -5.45
CA ARG A 49 -1.67 -10.97 -6.67
C ARG A 49 -0.29 -11.48 -7.01
N GLY A 50 -0.10 -12.80 -6.93
CA GLY A 50 1.23 -13.41 -7.08
C GLY A 50 2.25 -12.72 -6.14
N PRO A 51 3.34 -12.15 -6.68
CA PRO A 51 4.37 -11.50 -5.88
C PRO A 51 4.02 -10.08 -5.44
N ASP A 52 2.92 -9.50 -5.92
CA ASP A 52 2.69 -8.06 -5.90
C ASP A 52 1.57 -7.63 -4.94
N LEU A 53 1.71 -6.40 -4.45
CA LEU A 53 0.61 -5.62 -3.88
C LEU A 53 0.02 -4.76 -5.00
N THR A 54 -1.28 -4.87 -5.23
CA THR A 54 -1.96 -4.28 -6.39
C THR A 54 -3.12 -3.37 -6.00
N LEU A 55 -3.41 -2.41 -6.88
CA LEU A 55 -4.49 -1.43 -6.76
C LEU A 55 -5.37 -1.48 -8.02
N GLY A 56 -6.67 -1.68 -7.83
CA GLY A 56 -7.66 -1.48 -8.90
C GLY A 56 -8.19 -0.05 -8.89
N SER A 57 -8.47 0.51 -10.06
CA SER A 57 -9.09 1.83 -10.17
C SER A 57 -10.05 1.93 -11.35
N MET A 58 -11.16 2.64 -11.15
CA MET A 58 -12.08 2.94 -12.25
C MET A 58 -11.37 3.74 -13.36
N PRO A 59 -11.76 3.53 -14.63
CA PRO A 59 -11.22 4.29 -15.76
C PRO A 59 -11.38 5.80 -15.54
N GLY A 60 -10.36 6.57 -15.87
CA GLY A 60 -10.40 8.03 -15.78
C GLY A 60 -10.51 8.62 -14.36
N SER A 61 -10.44 7.78 -13.32
CA SER A 61 -10.50 8.27 -11.95
C SER A 61 -9.33 9.21 -11.65
N ARG A 62 -9.59 10.23 -10.85
CA ARG A 62 -8.62 11.29 -10.54
C ARG A 62 -7.32 10.74 -9.92
N LYS A 63 -7.39 9.70 -9.10
CA LYS A 63 -6.21 9.03 -8.52
C LYS A 63 -5.45 8.18 -9.55
N ALA A 64 -6.14 7.53 -10.49
CA ALA A 64 -5.47 6.79 -11.57
C ALA A 64 -4.71 7.74 -12.49
N LEU A 65 -5.34 8.83 -12.91
CA LEU A 65 -4.68 9.86 -13.74
C LEU A 65 -3.50 10.53 -13.03
N ASP A 66 -3.53 10.59 -11.70
CA ASP A 66 -2.36 11.03 -10.93
C ASP A 66 -1.23 10.01 -10.99
N LEU A 67 -1.50 8.72 -10.74
CA LEU A 67 -0.51 7.64 -10.79
C LEU A 67 0.14 7.47 -12.18
N LEU A 68 -0.65 7.60 -13.26
CA LEU A 68 -0.14 7.52 -14.63
C LEU A 68 0.86 8.64 -14.94
N ARG A 69 0.66 9.82 -14.34
CA ARG A 69 1.51 10.99 -14.57
C ARG A 69 2.71 11.02 -13.62
N ASP A 70 2.49 10.68 -12.35
CA ASP A 70 3.51 10.60 -11.31
C ASP A 70 3.26 9.32 -10.50
N PRO A 71 4.14 8.31 -10.60
CA PRO A 71 3.87 7.01 -9.99
C PRO A 71 4.03 7.03 -8.47
N ARG A 72 4.53 8.11 -7.86
CA ARG A 72 4.77 8.18 -6.42
C ARG A 72 3.44 8.15 -5.66
N CYS A 73 3.34 7.23 -4.72
CA CYS A 73 2.17 7.12 -3.86
C CYS A 73 2.51 6.59 -2.48
N ALA A 74 1.58 6.79 -1.55
CA ALA A 74 1.60 6.15 -0.24
C ALA A 74 0.22 5.60 0.10
N LEU A 75 0.19 4.38 0.62
CA LEU A 75 -0.97 3.75 1.22
C LEU A 75 -0.91 3.95 2.72
N HIS A 76 -2.02 4.33 3.32
CA HIS A 76 -2.25 4.31 4.75
C HIS A 76 -3.39 3.34 5.00
N ALA A 77 -3.08 2.23 5.68
CA ALA A 77 -4.10 1.27 6.09
C ALA A 77 -5.18 2.01 6.88
N ASN A 78 -6.45 1.73 6.56
CA ASN A 78 -7.64 2.29 7.22
C ASN A 78 -7.37 2.59 8.69
N PRO A 79 -7.45 3.83 9.19
CA PRO A 79 -6.96 4.19 10.52
C PRO A 79 -7.74 3.55 11.68
N GLY A 80 -8.83 2.81 11.40
CA GLY A 80 -9.61 2.11 12.40
C GLY A 80 -10.59 3.03 13.12
N ASP A 81 -11.02 2.58 14.29
CA ASP A 81 -11.96 3.27 15.19
C ASP A 81 -11.29 4.30 16.11
N GLY A 82 -10.00 4.56 15.91
CA GLY A 82 -9.19 5.44 16.75
C GLY A 82 -8.55 4.73 17.95
N SER A 83 -8.84 3.44 18.18
CA SER A 83 -8.06 2.63 19.10
C SER A 83 -6.65 2.39 18.55
N MET A 84 -5.63 2.42 19.42
CA MET A 84 -4.25 2.03 19.07
C MET A 84 -3.97 0.57 19.46
N ALA A 85 -5.00 -0.28 19.43
CA ALA A 85 -4.91 -1.70 19.80
C ALA A 85 -4.09 -2.50 18.77
N ASP A 86 -4.26 -2.20 17.48
CA ASP A 86 -3.39 -2.70 16.41
C ASP A 86 -2.52 -1.56 15.88
N PRO A 87 -1.29 -1.85 15.40
CA PRO A 87 -0.41 -0.81 14.89
C PRO A 87 -0.97 -0.15 13.63
N ASP A 88 -0.71 1.14 13.51
CA ASP A 88 -0.86 1.90 12.27
C ASP A 88 0.15 1.45 11.22
N VAL A 89 -0.24 1.41 9.95
CA VAL A 89 0.61 0.90 8.86
C VAL A 89 0.55 1.79 7.63
N LYS A 90 1.72 2.12 7.10
CA LYS A 90 1.90 2.85 5.83
C LYS A 90 2.85 2.11 4.91
N VAL A 91 2.54 2.12 3.61
CA VAL A 91 3.38 1.56 2.55
C VAL A 91 3.57 2.63 1.49
N SER A 92 4.80 3.07 1.26
CA SER A 92 5.13 4.04 0.21
C SER A 92 5.81 3.34 -0.95
N GLY A 93 5.56 3.80 -2.16
CA GLY A 93 6.10 3.16 -3.35
C GLY A 93 5.83 3.91 -4.65
N ARG A 94 6.04 3.18 -5.75
CA ARG A 94 5.75 3.62 -7.11
C ARG A 94 4.71 2.69 -7.72
N ALA A 95 3.63 3.24 -8.22
CA ALA A 95 2.64 2.50 -8.97
C ALA A 95 3.10 2.29 -10.42
N VAL A 96 3.06 1.04 -10.88
CA VAL A 96 3.34 0.65 -12.26
C VAL A 96 2.05 0.14 -12.86
N GLU A 97 1.57 0.79 -13.92
CA GLU A 97 0.36 0.34 -14.62
C GLU A 97 0.62 -1.01 -15.29
N VAL A 98 -0.29 -1.95 -15.06
CA VAL A 98 -0.31 -3.26 -15.70
C VAL A 98 -1.18 -3.15 -16.94
N THR A 99 -0.64 -3.57 -18.08
CA THR A 99 -1.31 -3.51 -19.39
C THR A 99 -1.17 -4.84 -20.14
N GLY A 100 -1.82 -4.96 -21.30
CA GLY A 100 -1.64 -6.11 -22.19
C GLY A 100 -2.26 -7.40 -21.63
N ALA A 101 -1.54 -8.52 -21.77
CA ALA A 101 -2.07 -9.85 -21.44
C ALA A 101 -2.37 -10.04 -19.95
N GLU A 102 -1.52 -9.50 -19.08
CA GLU A 102 -1.69 -9.57 -17.63
C GLU A 102 -2.94 -8.81 -17.18
N HIS A 103 -3.15 -7.61 -17.73
CA HIS A 103 -4.35 -6.82 -17.47
C HIS A 103 -5.62 -7.54 -17.94
N ARG A 104 -5.62 -8.11 -19.17
CA ARG A 104 -6.76 -8.90 -19.67
C ARG A 104 -7.06 -10.11 -18.79
N ALA A 105 -6.04 -10.79 -18.28
CA ALA A 105 -6.21 -11.91 -17.35
C ALA A 105 -6.84 -11.44 -16.04
N TRP A 106 -6.40 -10.30 -15.51
CA TRP A 106 -7.02 -9.69 -14.34
C TRP A 106 -8.49 -9.32 -14.58
N VAL A 107 -8.82 -8.65 -15.70
CA VAL A 107 -10.21 -8.31 -16.05
C VAL A 107 -11.09 -9.56 -16.09
N ALA A 108 -10.61 -10.64 -16.70
CA ALA A 108 -11.35 -11.91 -16.77
C ALA A 108 -11.57 -12.56 -15.38
N GLU A 109 -10.59 -12.43 -14.48
CA GLU A 109 -10.65 -13.00 -13.13
C GLU A 109 -11.57 -12.20 -12.20
N VAL A 110 -11.41 -10.89 -12.13
CA VAL A 110 -12.09 -10.04 -11.14
C VAL A 110 -13.36 -9.38 -11.64
N GLN A 111 -13.59 -9.35 -12.95
CA GLN A 111 -14.77 -8.75 -13.59
C GLN A 111 -15.05 -7.34 -13.03
N PRO A 112 -14.10 -6.40 -13.20
CA PRO A 112 -14.28 -5.05 -12.68
C PRO A 112 -15.46 -4.36 -13.38
N PRO A 113 -16.01 -3.27 -12.83
CA PRO A 113 -17.16 -2.57 -13.43
C PRO A 113 -16.98 -2.09 -14.87
N SER A 114 -15.73 -2.01 -15.35
CA SER A 114 -15.39 -1.67 -16.73
C SER A 114 -14.10 -2.39 -17.12
N GLU A 115 -14.05 -2.94 -18.34
CA GLU A 115 -12.84 -3.59 -18.88
C GLU A 115 -11.65 -2.63 -18.99
N ASP A 116 -11.89 -1.33 -19.14
CA ASP A 116 -10.86 -0.28 -19.18
C ASP A 116 -10.34 0.13 -17.79
N SER A 117 -10.74 -0.59 -16.73
CA SER A 117 -10.30 -0.27 -15.36
C SER A 117 -8.79 -0.41 -15.24
N HIS A 118 -8.15 0.53 -14.55
CA HIS A 118 -6.72 0.48 -14.34
C HIS A 118 -6.36 -0.56 -13.28
N LEU A 119 -5.30 -1.32 -13.54
CA LEU A 119 -4.61 -2.15 -12.57
C LEU A 119 -3.20 -1.58 -12.38
N PHE A 120 -2.81 -1.36 -11.13
CA PHE A 120 -1.44 -0.99 -10.79
C PHE A 120 -0.83 -2.02 -9.86
N ARG A 121 0.43 -2.38 -10.08
CA ARG A 121 1.28 -3.04 -9.07
C ARG A 121 2.13 -1.99 -8.37
N LEU A 122 2.44 -2.22 -7.09
CA LEU A 122 3.27 -1.31 -6.31
C LEU A 122 4.68 -1.86 -6.14
N ASP A 123 5.66 -1.07 -6.58
CA ASP A 123 7.05 -1.22 -6.17
C ASP A 123 7.28 -0.47 -4.86
N LEU A 124 7.51 -1.22 -3.80
CA LEU A 124 7.67 -0.70 -2.45
C LEU A 124 9.01 0.01 -2.32
N THR A 125 8.99 1.19 -1.71
CA THR A 125 10.18 1.95 -1.32
C THR A 125 10.33 2.05 0.19
N GLU A 126 9.22 1.93 0.92
CA GLU A 126 9.20 2.07 2.38
C GLU A 126 7.96 1.38 2.97
N VAL A 127 8.15 0.73 4.12
CA VAL A 127 7.05 0.23 4.94
C VAL A 127 7.25 0.70 6.37
N VAL A 128 6.22 1.31 6.96
CA VAL A 128 6.24 1.79 8.34
C VAL A 128 5.09 1.15 9.09
N SER A 129 5.40 0.61 10.27
CA SER A 129 4.41 0.24 11.29
C SER A 129 4.66 1.05 12.55
N THR A 130 3.62 1.61 13.14
CA THR A 130 3.68 2.38 14.38
C THR A 130 2.63 1.84 15.34
N GLY A 131 3.08 1.25 16.45
CA GLY A 131 2.22 0.76 17.53
C GLY A 131 2.61 1.36 18.87
N VAL A 132 1.77 1.11 19.88
CA VAL A 132 2.08 1.39 21.28
C VAL A 132 2.76 0.15 21.87
N ALA A 133 3.77 0.32 22.71
CA ALA A 133 4.39 -0.78 23.43
C ALA A 133 3.39 -1.47 24.38
N ASP A 134 3.61 -2.74 24.69
CA ASP A 134 2.69 -3.53 25.55
C ASP A 134 2.49 -2.92 26.95
N ASP A 135 3.52 -2.24 27.47
CA ASP A 135 3.47 -1.51 28.75
C ASP A 135 2.79 -0.13 28.67
N GLN A 136 2.36 0.27 27.46
CA GLN A 136 1.72 1.54 27.15
C GLN A 136 2.56 2.80 27.46
N THR A 137 3.88 2.68 27.56
CA THR A 137 4.75 3.79 27.94
C THR A 137 5.37 4.56 26.77
N HIS A 138 5.41 3.96 25.58
CA HIS A 138 6.07 4.55 24.41
C HIS A 138 5.52 3.99 23.10
N LEU A 139 5.83 4.66 21.99
CA LEU A 139 5.58 4.17 20.64
C LEU A 139 6.74 3.30 20.15
N VAL A 140 6.40 2.20 19.48
CA VAL A 140 7.32 1.34 18.75
C VAL A 140 7.10 1.54 17.26
N ILE A 141 8.11 2.04 16.57
CA ILE A 141 8.07 2.33 15.13
C ILE A 141 9.02 1.36 14.43
N ARG A 142 8.48 0.51 13.55
CA ARG A 142 9.27 -0.38 12.68
C ARG A 142 9.30 0.22 11.28
N LEU A 143 10.49 0.49 10.77
CA LEU A 143 10.75 1.01 9.43
C LEU A 143 11.52 -0.04 8.62
N TRP A 144 11.00 -0.39 7.46
CA TRP A 144 11.73 -1.16 6.46
C TRP A 144 11.94 -0.33 5.20
N ARG A 145 13.11 -0.49 4.59
CA ARG A 145 13.45 0.00 3.24
C ARG A 145 14.25 -1.09 2.52
N PRO A 146 14.13 -1.22 1.19
CA PRO A 146 14.82 -2.25 0.43
C PRO A 146 16.31 -2.35 0.75
N GLY A 147 16.78 -3.55 1.09
CA GLY A 147 18.19 -3.83 1.36
C GLY A 147 18.76 -3.21 2.65
N GLN A 148 17.94 -2.56 3.48
CA GLN A 148 18.37 -1.95 4.74
C GLN A 148 17.93 -2.74 5.99
N GLY A 149 17.12 -3.78 5.81
CA GLY A 149 16.49 -4.51 6.90
C GLY A 149 15.47 -3.67 7.66
N VAL A 150 14.94 -4.24 8.75
CA VAL A 150 13.99 -3.54 9.62
C VAL A 150 14.75 -2.79 10.72
N ARG A 151 14.47 -1.49 10.85
CA ARG A 151 14.93 -0.64 11.94
C ARG A 151 13.79 -0.37 12.90
N THR A 152 14.06 -0.47 14.20
CA THR A 152 13.07 -0.19 15.25
C THR A 152 13.47 1.08 16.01
N PHE A 153 12.53 2.00 16.16
CA PHE A 153 12.66 3.21 16.96
C PHE A 153 11.67 3.15 18.12
N ARG A 154 12.06 3.74 19.25
CA ARG A 154 11.19 3.95 20.41
C ARG A 154 11.05 5.44 20.65
N ARG A 155 9.82 5.92 20.83
CA ARG A 155 9.53 7.34 21.06
C ARG A 155 8.59 7.50 22.25
N ALA A 156 8.97 8.31 23.23
CA ALA A 156 8.11 8.71 24.34
C ALA A 156 6.94 9.60 23.88
#